data_AF-A0A4Y7KF38-F1
#
_entry.id   AF-A0A4Y7KF38-F1
#
_cell.length_a   1.000
_cell.length_b   1.000
_cell.length_c   1.000
_cell.angle_alpha   90.00
_cell.angle_beta   90.00
_cell.angle_gamma   90.00
#
_symmetry.space_group_name_H-M   'P 1'
#
loop_
_entity.id
_entity.type
_entity.pdbx_description
1 polymer ?
#
loop_
_entity_poly.entity_id
_entity_poly.type
_entity_poly.pdbx_seq_one_letter_code
_entity_poly.pdbx_strand_id
1 'polypeptide(L)'
;MRNVLAAIVMISFAYHVVTKKVDPKVQDNKADKAVKVGASTIKKKAKKIRTSVTFHRPKTLQKARNPKYPRISAPPRNKLDHYQILKYILTTESAMKKIEDNNTLIFIIDIQADKKKIKDAVKKMYNIQT
;
A
#
# COMPACT_ATOMS: atom_id res chain seq x y z
N MET A 1 -30.72 50.01 -64.99
CA MET A 1 -31.39 49.53 -66.21
C MET A 1 -30.51 48.49 -66.87
N ARG A 2 -31.10 47.32 -67.18
CA ARG A 2 -30.90 46.43 -68.34
C ARG A 2 -29.45 46.00 -68.64
N ASN A 3 -29.13 44.73 -68.35
CA ASN A 3 -29.13 43.60 -69.30
C ASN A 3 -27.98 43.75 -70.33
N VAL A 4 -27.14 42.75 -70.60
CA VAL A 4 -27.55 41.46 -71.15
C VAL A 4 -26.44 40.43 -70.89
N LEU A 5 -26.84 39.38 -70.18
CA LEU A 5 -26.33 38.03 -70.33
C LEU A 5 -26.79 37.52 -71.71
N ALA A 6 -25.88 37.26 -72.67
CA ALA A 6 -26.10 36.28 -73.74
C ALA A 6 -24.90 36.14 -74.67
N ALA A 7 -24.66 34.90 -75.08
CA ALA A 7 -23.66 34.36 -76.02
C ALA A 7 -22.25 34.18 -75.40
N ILE A 8 -21.83 33.03 -74.86
CA ILE A 8 -22.15 31.61 -75.12
C ILE A 8 -22.45 31.36 -76.60
N VAL A 9 -21.42 31.37 -77.45
CA VAL A 9 -21.28 30.40 -78.56
C VAL A 9 -19.78 30.22 -78.82
N MET A 10 -19.30 29.01 -78.49
CA MET A 10 -18.28 28.23 -79.20
C MET A 10 -17.14 28.98 -79.92
N ILE A 11 -15.94 28.95 -79.36
CA ILE A 11 -14.78 28.39 -80.09
C ILE A 11 -14.02 27.51 -79.09
N SER A 12 -14.31 26.22 -79.19
CA SER A 12 -13.42 25.15 -78.79
C SER A 12 -12.23 25.17 -79.74
N PHE A 13 -11.03 25.48 -79.25
CA PHE A 13 -9.81 25.01 -79.91
C PHE A 13 -8.76 24.64 -78.86
N ALA A 14 -8.49 23.34 -78.85
CA ALA A 14 -7.64 22.57 -77.98
C ALA A 14 -6.25 23.17 -77.71
N TYR A 15 -5.85 23.18 -76.44
CA TYR A 15 -4.45 22.94 -76.06
C TYR A 15 -4.38 21.61 -75.32
N HIS A 16 -3.60 20.70 -75.90
CA HIS A 16 -3.42 19.33 -75.46
C HIS A 16 -2.51 19.31 -74.23
N VAL A 17 -3.02 18.92 -73.06
CA VAL A 17 -2.21 18.62 -71.88
C VAL A 17 -1.51 17.28 -72.10
N VAL A 18 -0.21 17.31 -72.38
CA VAL A 18 0.63 16.10 -72.40
C VAL A 18 0.76 15.60 -70.96
N THR A 19 0.00 14.56 -70.63
CA THR A 19 0.19 13.78 -69.40
C THR A 19 1.32 12.78 -69.62
N LYS A 20 2.52 13.07 -69.09
CA LYS A 20 3.59 12.06 -69.04
C LYS A 20 3.17 10.96 -68.04
N LYS A 21 2.92 9.75 -68.55
CA LYS A 21 2.82 8.54 -67.72
C LYS A 21 4.19 8.28 -67.09
N VAL A 22 4.24 8.20 -65.77
CA VAL A 22 5.46 7.89 -65.00
C VAL A 22 5.73 6.39 -65.07
N ASP A 23 7.00 6.00 -65.27
CA ASP A 23 7.41 4.60 -65.38
C ASP A 23 7.09 3.78 -64.11
N PRO A 24 6.49 2.57 -64.23
CA PRO A 24 5.99 1.80 -63.08
C PRO A 24 7.11 1.40 -62.10
N LYS A 25 8.32 1.15 -62.61
CA LYS A 25 9.48 0.73 -61.82
C LYS A 25 10.01 1.81 -60.85
N VAL A 26 9.70 3.08 -61.10
CA VAL A 26 10.08 4.22 -60.24
C VAL A 26 9.04 4.47 -59.14
N GLN A 27 7.78 4.09 -59.37
CA GLN A 27 6.72 4.13 -58.37
C GLN A 27 6.87 3.02 -57.32
N ASP A 28 7.26 1.81 -57.74
CA ASP A 28 7.50 0.68 -56.82
C ASP A 28 8.59 1.00 -55.80
N ASN A 29 9.70 1.60 -56.27
CA ASN A 29 10.81 2.02 -55.41
C ASN A 29 10.45 3.18 -54.45
N LYS A 30 9.45 4.01 -54.77
CA LYS A 30 8.96 5.07 -53.88
C LYS A 30 8.01 4.51 -52.81
N ALA A 31 7.17 3.54 -53.18
CA ALA A 31 6.30 2.85 -52.24
C ALA A 31 7.10 2.06 -51.20
N ASP A 32 8.12 1.29 -51.62
CA ASP A 32 8.98 0.52 -50.73
C ASP A 32 9.80 1.39 -49.76
N LYS A 33 10.24 2.57 -50.22
CA LYS A 33 10.94 3.56 -49.38
C LYS A 33 10.00 4.21 -48.38
N ALA A 34 8.75 4.51 -48.76
CA ALA A 34 7.75 5.06 -47.85
C ALA A 34 7.34 4.06 -46.75
N VAL A 35 7.23 2.77 -47.08
CA VAL A 35 6.93 1.70 -46.11
C VAL A 35 8.09 1.50 -45.12
N LYS A 36 9.34 1.52 -45.59
CA LYS A 36 10.52 1.44 -44.71
C LYS A 36 10.69 2.65 -43.78
N VAL A 37 10.39 3.86 -44.27
CA VAL A 37 10.42 5.09 -43.47
C VAL A 37 9.28 5.10 -42.44
N GLY A 38 8.07 4.67 -42.82
CA GLY A 38 6.91 4.55 -41.92
C GLY A 38 7.04 3.47 -40.85
N ALA A 39 7.84 2.42 -41.09
CA ALA A 39 8.09 1.37 -40.10
C ALA A 39 8.97 1.84 -38.92
N SER A 40 9.85 2.82 -39.16
CA SER A 40 10.78 3.37 -38.15
C SER A 40 10.13 4.36 -37.18
N THR A 41 8.98 4.95 -37.56
CA THR A 41 8.26 5.98 -36.79
C THR A 41 7.13 5.43 -35.92
N ILE A 42 6.81 4.14 -36.03
CA ILE A 42 5.89 3.48 -35.10
C ILE A 42 6.65 3.26 -33.79
N LYS A 43 6.60 4.26 -32.91
CA LYS A 43 7.05 4.15 -31.51
C LYS A 43 6.26 3.00 -30.87
N LYS A 44 6.84 1.79 -30.86
CA LYS A 44 6.27 0.65 -30.16
C LYS A 44 6.25 1.01 -28.69
N LYS A 45 5.08 1.39 -28.17
CA LYS A 45 4.91 1.58 -26.73
C LYS A 45 5.28 0.26 -26.06
N ALA A 46 6.31 0.28 -25.23
CA ALA A 46 6.74 -0.90 -24.49
C ALA A 46 5.55 -1.41 -23.66
N LYS A 47 5.06 -2.61 -23.97
CA LYS A 47 3.94 -3.23 -23.25
C LYS A 47 4.49 -3.84 -21.96
N LYS A 48 3.83 -3.61 -20.83
CA LYS A 48 4.11 -4.37 -19.60
C LYS A 48 3.65 -5.80 -19.81
N ILE A 49 4.61 -6.72 -19.98
CA ILE A 49 4.35 -8.15 -20.12
C ILE A 49 3.82 -8.67 -18.77
N ARG A 50 2.69 -9.37 -18.80
CA ARG A 50 2.16 -10.12 -17.66
C ARG A 50 2.44 -11.60 -17.91
N THR A 51 3.16 -12.23 -16.99
CA THR A 51 3.55 -13.64 -17.12
C THR A 51 2.50 -14.60 -16.56
N SER A 52 1.62 -14.14 -15.66
CA SER A 52 0.49 -14.89 -15.14
C SER A 52 -0.81 -14.56 -15.88
N VAL A 53 -1.67 -15.56 -16.05
CA VAL A 53 -3.04 -15.37 -16.58
C VAL A 53 -3.95 -14.72 -15.53
N THR A 54 -3.69 -14.97 -14.25
CA THR A 54 -4.43 -14.41 -13.13
C THR A 54 -3.97 -12.99 -12.79
N PHE A 55 -4.92 -12.08 -12.59
CA PHE A 55 -4.65 -10.73 -12.11
C PHE A 55 -4.50 -10.71 -10.59
N HIS A 56 -3.35 -10.25 -10.11
CA HIS A 56 -3.12 -10.03 -8.68
C HIS A 56 -3.19 -8.54 -8.34
N ARG A 57 -3.88 -8.22 -7.23
CA ARG A 57 -3.91 -6.86 -6.70
C ARG A 57 -2.46 -6.41 -6.42
N PRO A 58 -2.01 -5.27 -6.98
CA PRO A 58 -0.68 -4.76 -6.67
C PRO A 58 -0.60 -4.40 -5.19
N LYS A 59 0.56 -4.63 -4.58
CA LYS A 59 0.82 -4.15 -3.22
C LYS A 59 0.74 -2.64 -3.25
N THR A 60 -0.09 -2.10 -2.36
CA THR A 60 -0.33 -0.66 -2.22
C THR A 60 0.24 -0.20 -0.88
N LEU A 61 0.59 1.08 -0.78
CA LEU A 61 1.05 1.66 0.47
C LEU A 61 -0.09 1.63 1.50
N GLN A 62 0.12 0.94 2.61
CA GLN A 62 -0.79 0.94 3.75
C GLN A 62 -0.29 1.99 4.76
N LYS A 63 -1.04 3.08 4.91
CA LYS A 63 -0.72 4.12 5.89
C LYS A 63 -1.09 3.66 7.30
N ALA A 64 -0.29 4.05 8.29
CA ALA A 64 -0.63 3.85 9.69
C ALA A 64 -1.89 4.64 10.06
N ARG A 65 -2.62 4.17 11.08
CA ARG A 65 -3.82 4.87 11.57
C ARG A 65 -3.41 6.18 12.26
N ASN A 66 -3.91 7.31 11.76
CA ASN A 66 -3.76 8.63 12.38
C ASN A 66 -5.14 9.18 12.74
N PRO A 67 -5.68 8.90 13.94
CA PRO A 67 -7.01 9.34 14.34
C PRO A 67 -7.04 10.85 14.56
N LYS A 68 -8.11 11.53 14.11
CA LYS A 68 -8.27 12.98 14.29
C LYS A 68 -8.55 13.38 15.75
N TYR A 69 -9.08 12.46 16.55
CA TYR A 69 -9.41 12.66 17.95
C TYR A 69 -9.17 11.36 18.75
N PRO A 70 -8.80 11.45 20.03
CA PRO A 70 -8.67 10.25 20.87
C PRO A 70 -10.06 9.64 21.13
N ARG A 71 -10.15 8.31 21.14
CA ARG A 71 -11.43 7.60 21.43
C ARG A 71 -11.85 7.68 22.90
N ILE A 72 -10.88 7.86 23.79
CA ILE A 72 -11.06 7.96 25.24
C ILE A 72 -10.24 9.17 25.69
N SER A 73 -10.81 10.00 26.58
CA SER A 73 -10.14 11.21 27.08
C SER A 73 -8.87 10.90 27.88
N ALA A 74 -8.89 9.85 28.71
CA ALA A 74 -7.75 9.42 29.52
C ALA A 74 -7.57 7.89 29.46
N PRO A 75 -6.32 7.39 29.42
CA PRO A 75 -6.06 5.95 29.49
C PRO A 75 -6.46 5.38 30.86
N PRO A 76 -6.97 4.14 30.92
CA PRO A 76 -7.32 3.50 32.18
C PRO A 76 -6.06 3.19 33.00
N ARG A 77 -6.16 3.37 34.33
CA ARG A 77 -5.09 2.98 35.26
C ARG A 77 -4.97 1.46 35.37
N ASN A 78 -3.76 0.98 35.63
CA ASN A 78 -3.58 -0.41 36.01
C ASN A 78 -4.28 -0.66 37.36
N LYS A 79 -5.13 -1.69 37.42
CA LYS A 79 -5.88 -2.07 38.62
C LYS A 79 -5.10 -3.04 39.52
N LEU A 80 -4.13 -3.78 38.96
CA LEU A 80 -3.29 -4.72 39.69
C LEU A 80 -2.02 -3.99 40.14
N ASP A 81 -2.13 -3.30 41.27
CA ASP A 81 -1.00 -2.70 41.97
C ASP A 81 -0.37 -3.68 42.97
N HIS A 82 0.73 -3.27 43.61
CA HIS A 82 1.51 -4.12 44.50
C HIS A 82 0.71 -4.55 45.76
N TYR A 83 -0.16 -3.67 46.26
CA TYR A 83 -1.02 -3.94 47.42
C TYR A 83 -2.16 -4.89 47.06
N GLN A 84 -2.73 -4.77 45.86
CA GLN A 84 -3.76 -5.69 45.41
C GLN A 84 -3.19 -7.09 45.11
N ILE A 85 -1.95 -7.16 44.61
CA ILE A 85 -1.26 -8.42 44.35
C ILE A 85 -1.03 -9.17 45.68
N LEU A 86 -0.41 -8.53 46.68
CA LEU A 86 -0.11 -9.15 47.97
C LEU A 86 -1.19 -8.79 49.01
N LYS A 87 -2.18 -9.66 49.20
CA LYS A 87 -3.34 -9.34 50.05
C LYS A 87 -3.01 -9.42 51.53
N TYR A 88 -2.55 -10.58 52.00
CA TYR A 88 -2.13 -10.78 53.40
C TYR A 88 -1.21 -11.98 53.52
N ILE A 89 -0.47 -12.02 54.63
CA ILE A 89 0.40 -13.13 55.01
C ILE A 89 -0.46 -14.23 55.62
N LEU A 90 -0.14 -15.49 55.30
CA LEU A 90 -0.75 -16.64 55.94
C LEU A 90 -0.09 -16.91 57.28
N THR A 91 -0.85 -16.80 58.37
CA THR A 91 -0.37 -16.94 59.75
C THR A 91 -0.72 -18.30 60.38
N THR A 92 -0.92 -19.33 59.58
CA THR A 92 -1.20 -20.69 60.09
C THR A 92 0.05 -21.31 60.72
N GLU A 93 -0.11 -22.26 61.66
CA GLU A 93 1.02 -22.93 62.32
C GLU A 93 2.03 -23.53 61.33
N SER A 94 1.50 -24.17 60.27
CA SER A 94 2.31 -24.72 59.18
C SER A 94 3.06 -23.66 58.36
N ALA A 95 2.52 -22.45 58.26
CA ALA A 95 3.15 -21.33 57.59
C ALA A 95 4.21 -20.70 58.49
N MET A 96 3.91 -20.50 59.77
CA MET A 96 4.87 -20.01 60.76
C MET A 96 6.09 -20.92 60.84
N LYS A 97 5.90 -22.24 60.87
CA LYS A 97 6.99 -23.21 60.82
C LYS A 97 7.89 -23.05 59.57
N LYS A 98 7.30 -22.75 58.41
CA LYS A 98 8.05 -22.53 57.15
C LYS A 98 8.82 -21.20 57.12
N ILE A 99 8.45 -20.23 57.95
CA ILE A 99 9.23 -19.00 58.13
C ILE A 99 10.54 -19.33 58.85
N GLU A 100 10.47 -20.16 59.89
CA GLU A 100 11.62 -20.54 60.71
C GLU A 100 12.55 -21.53 59.99
N ASP A 101 12.00 -22.62 59.44
CA ASP A 101 12.81 -23.71 58.89
C ASP A 101 13.47 -23.34 57.54
N ASN A 102 12.74 -22.62 56.68
CA ASN A 102 13.12 -22.42 55.28
C ASN A 102 13.32 -20.95 54.89
N ASN A 103 13.09 -20.00 55.81
CA ASN A 103 13.09 -18.56 55.53
C ASN A 103 12.10 -18.17 54.40
N THR A 104 10.91 -18.79 54.40
CA THR A 104 9.88 -18.51 53.37
C THR A 104 8.65 -17.82 53.97
N LEU A 105 8.26 -16.68 53.41
CA LEU A 105 6.99 -16.00 53.73
C LEU A 105 5.89 -16.49 52.79
N ILE A 106 4.76 -16.91 53.36
CA ILE A 106 3.62 -17.42 52.60
C ILE A 106 2.55 -16.33 52.52
N PHE A 107 2.17 -15.96 51.30
CA PHE A 107 1.16 -14.93 51.03
C PHE A 107 -0.07 -15.54 50.38
N ILE A 108 -1.23 -14.96 50.67
CA ILE A 108 -2.43 -15.10 49.85
C ILE A 108 -2.45 -13.95 48.84
N ILE A 109 -2.61 -14.31 47.57
CA ILE A 109 -2.34 -13.44 46.41
C ILE A 109 -3.60 -13.34 45.55
N ASP A 110 -3.68 -12.30 44.71
CA ASP A 110 -4.70 -12.23 43.66
C ASP A 110 -4.53 -13.31 42.58
N ILE A 111 -5.66 -13.85 42.09
CA ILE A 111 -5.70 -14.96 41.13
C ILE A 111 -5.07 -14.58 39.79
N GLN A 112 -5.12 -13.29 39.42
CA GLN A 112 -4.59 -12.81 38.14
C GLN A 112 -3.09 -12.49 38.19
N ALA A 113 -2.42 -12.65 39.34
CA ALA A 113 -1.02 -12.27 39.51
C ALA A 113 -0.06 -13.38 39.06
N ASP A 114 0.87 -13.01 38.16
CA ASP A 114 1.94 -13.89 37.72
C ASP A 114 3.13 -13.88 38.69
N LYS A 115 3.93 -14.96 38.68
CA LYS A 115 5.14 -15.09 39.52
C LYS A 115 6.11 -13.89 39.41
N LYS A 116 6.26 -13.31 38.22
CA LYS A 116 7.10 -12.12 38.00
C LYS A 116 6.57 -10.89 38.74
N LYS A 117 5.26 -10.63 38.62
CA LYS A 117 4.59 -9.51 39.31
C LYS A 117 4.66 -9.65 40.82
N ILE A 118 4.54 -10.88 41.33
CA ILE A 118 4.66 -11.19 42.76
C ILE A 118 6.07 -10.91 43.25
N LYS A 119 7.11 -11.38 42.53
CA LYS A 119 8.52 -11.10 42.85
C LYS A 119 8.80 -9.60 42.91
N ASP A 120 8.31 -8.84 41.93
CA ASP A 120 8.47 -7.39 41.89
C ASP A 120 7.71 -6.70 43.02
N ALA A 121 6.51 -7.16 43.36
CA ALA A 121 5.70 -6.61 44.45
C ALA A 121 6.38 -6.84 45.82
N VAL A 122 6.87 -8.06 46.09
CA VAL A 122 7.58 -8.39 47.34
C VAL A 122 8.84 -7.55 47.46
N LYS A 123 9.61 -7.42 46.37
CA LYS A 123 10.82 -6.60 46.34
C LYS A 123 10.56 -5.13 46.63
N LYS A 124 9.47 -4.55 46.12
CA LYS A 124 9.15 -3.14 46.34
C LYS A 124 8.53 -2.85 47.71
N MET A 125 7.70 -3.76 48.21
CA MET A 125 6.96 -3.52 49.47
C MET A 125 7.82 -3.79 50.70
N TYR A 126 8.66 -4.82 50.63
CA TYR A 126 9.45 -5.26 51.78
C TYR A 126 10.96 -5.11 51.56
N ASN A 127 11.41 -4.58 50.42
CA ASN A 127 12.83 -4.43 50.06
C ASN A 127 13.63 -5.75 50.10
N ILE A 128 12.94 -6.88 49.92
CA ILE A 128 13.53 -8.22 49.95
C ILE A 128 14.02 -8.59 48.54
N GLN A 129 15.24 -9.14 48.45
CA GLN A 129 15.74 -9.72 47.20
C GLN A 129 15.44 -11.22 47.18
N THR A 130 14.50 -11.61 46.31
CA THR A 130 14.17 -13.00 45.96
C THR A 130 14.78 -13.37 44.62
#